data_AF-A0A7S0P354-F1
#
_entry.id   AF-A0A7S0P354-F1
#
_cell.length_a   1.000
_cell.length_b   1.000
_cell.length_c   1.000
_cell.angle_alpha   90.00
_cell.angle_beta   90.00
_cell.angle_gamma   90.00
#
_symmetry.space_group_name_H-M   'P 1'
#
loop_
_entity.id
_entity.type
_entity.pdbx_description
1 polymer ?
#
loop_
_entity_poly.entity_id
_entity_poly.type
_entity_poly.pdbx_seq_one_letter_code
_entity_poly.pdbx_strand_id
1 'polypeptide(L)'
;LNATRLKGLQLSSWLKAGTWLQVKSLEAIDPFYVALGVGGVSAKHREITLVNRVVQIDGEDDYDYWYVLTFLPDLQWCHVAPLEKRGEFGAKPSPTGRVAAGCDRWMLVSEEEGGEIDVGAGRCHVMEAYEMKMTRANADKEEWNVRGRASPE
;
A
#
# COMPACT_ATOMS: atom_id res chain seq x y z
N LEU A 1 -5.62 -31.72 7.73
CA LEU A 1 -5.35 -30.96 6.49
C LEU A 1 -5.74 -31.84 5.30
N ASN A 2 -6.78 -31.48 4.56
CA ASN A 2 -7.26 -32.23 3.40
C ASN A 2 -6.39 -31.88 2.18
N ALA A 3 -5.61 -32.84 1.69
CA ALA A 3 -4.49 -32.65 0.76
C ALA A 3 -4.88 -32.38 -0.71
N THR A 4 -6.13 -31.97 -1.00
CA THR A 4 -6.69 -32.15 -2.35
C THR A 4 -6.83 -30.88 -3.19
N ARG A 5 -6.24 -29.73 -2.82
CA ARG A 5 -6.47 -28.47 -3.56
C ARG A 5 -5.27 -27.55 -3.82
N LEU A 6 -4.07 -28.10 -3.95
CA LEU A 6 -2.94 -27.39 -4.56
C LEU A 6 -2.66 -27.98 -5.96
N LYS A 7 -3.46 -27.61 -6.96
CA LYS A 7 -3.15 -27.88 -8.37
C LYS A 7 -2.77 -26.56 -9.04
N GLY A 8 -1.54 -26.46 -9.54
CA GLY A 8 -1.14 -25.43 -10.50
C GLY A 8 0.14 -24.65 -10.17
N LEU A 9 0.63 -24.66 -8.93
CA LEU A 9 1.89 -24.00 -8.58
C LEU A 9 3.07 -24.94 -8.81
N GLN A 10 3.80 -24.75 -9.92
CA GLN A 10 5.13 -25.35 -10.06
C GLN A 10 6.10 -24.61 -9.14
N LEU A 11 6.24 -25.11 -7.92
CA LEU A 11 7.31 -24.69 -7.01
C LEU A 11 8.65 -25.20 -7.57
N SER A 12 9.61 -24.29 -7.73
CA SER A 12 10.96 -24.60 -8.18
C SER A 12 11.61 -25.65 -7.26
N SER A 13 12.54 -26.45 -7.79
CA SER A 13 13.20 -27.55 -7.06
C SER A 13 13.89 -27.11 -5.76
N TRP A 14 14.24 -25.83 -5.65
CA TRP A 14 14.87 -25.22 -4.47
C TRP A 14 13.92 -25.07 -3.28
N LEU A 15 12.60 -24.90 -3.51
CA LEU A 15 11.58 -24.82 -2.46
C LEU A 15 11.23 -26.17 -1.82
N LYS A 16 11.76 -27.29 -2.35
CA LYS A 16 11.34 -28.64 -1.97
C LYS A 16 12.11 -29.23 -0.78
N ALA A 17 13.19 -28.59 -0.33
CA ALA A 17 14.00 -29.08 0.77
C ALA A 17 14.03 -28.07 1.94
N GLY A 18 13.26 -28.34 2.99
CA GLY A 18 13.37 -27.63 4.27
C GLY A 18 12.67 -26.28 4.38
N THR A 19 12.00 -25.80 3.34
CA THR A 19 11.20 -24.56 3.43
C THR A 19 9.85 -24.82 4.08
N TRP A 20 9.60 -24.19 5.23
CA TRP A 20 8.30 -24.18 5.88
C TRP A 20 7.46 -23.05 5.28
N LEU A 21 6.44 -23.39 4.49
CA LEU A 21 5.41 -22.43 4.10
C LEU A 21 4.57 -22.11 5.33
N GLN A 22 4.82 -20.95 5.93
CA GLN A 22 4.01 -20.45 7.03
C GLN A 22 2.71 -19.88 6.45
N VAL A 23 1.68 -20.72 6.36
CA VAL A 23 0.31 -20.26 6.15
C VAL A 23 -0.09 -19.52 7.42
N LYS A 24 0.11 -18.21 7.45
CA LYS A 24 -0.41 -17.37 8.51
C LYS A 24 -1.95 -17.46 8.43
N SER A 25 -2.57 -18.02 9.47
CA SER A 25 -3.99 -17.80 9.76
C SER A 25 -4.25 -16.29 9.65
N LEU A 26 -5.44 -15.87 9.25
CA LEU A 26 -5.87 -14.46 9.34
C LEU A 26 -5.60 -13.86 10.74
N GLU A 27 -5.56 -14.72 11.77
CA GLU A 27 -5.25 -14.39 13.16
C GLU A 27 -3.75 -14.14 13.43
N ALA A 28 -2.86 -14.52 12.51
CA ALA A 28 -1.41 -14.33 12.59
C ALA A 28 -0.92 -13.12 11.77
N ILE A 29 -1.86 -12.34 11.24
CA ILE A 29 -1.64 -10.95 10.82
C ILE A 29 -1.37 -10.14 12.10
N ASP A 30 -0.42 -9.22 12.03
CA ASP A 30 0.09 -8.40 13.12
C ASP A 30 -0.99 -8.01 14.16
N PRO A 31 -0.74 -8.12 15.49
CA PRO A 31 -1.64 -7.61 16.52
C PRO A 31 -2.02 -6.12 16.36
N PHE A 32 -1.34 -5.37 15.49
CA PHE A 32 -1.78 -4.06 14.97
C PHE A 32 -3.21 -4.08 14.38
N TYR A 33 -3.67 -5.21 13.82
CA TYR A 33 -5.04 -5.39 13.32
C TYR A 33 -6.04 -5.88 14.39
N VAL A 34 -5.56 -6.46 15.50
CA VAL A 34 -6.40 -7.06 16.56
C VAL A 34 -6.58 -6.09 17.76
N ALA A 35 -5.64 -5.18 18.00
CA ALA A 35 -5.65 -4.23 19.11
C ALA A 35 -6.63 -3.05 18.93
N LEU A 36 -7.38 -2.98 17.83
CA LEU A 36 -8.52 -2.07 17.61
C LEU A 36 -9.81 -2.52 18.33
N GLY A 37 -9.66 -3.34 19.38
CA GLY A 37 -10.76 -3.78 20.24
C GLY A 37 -11.31 -2.62 21.08
N VAL A 38 -12.26 -1.87 20.52
CA VAL A 38 -13.17 -1.09 21.36
C VAL A 38 -14.24 -2.04 21.89
N GLY A 39 -14.17 -2.30 23.20
CA GLY A 39 -15.23 -2.98 23.92
C GLY A 39 -16.57 -2.26 23.72
N GLY A 40 -17.59 -3.06 23.46
CA GLY A 40 -18.99 -2.65 23.52
C GLY A 40 -19.48 -1.95 22.25
N VAL A 41 -20.54 -2.54 21.67
CA VAL A 41 -21.39 -2.00 20.60
C VAL A 41 -20.89 -2.25 19.16
N SER A 42 -21.30 -3.41 18.64
CA SER A 42 -21.47 -3.82 17.23
C SER A 42 -21.04 -2.79 16.17
N ALA A 43 -19.77 -2.84 15.75
CA ALA A 43 -19.24 -2.07 14.62
C ALA A 43 -19.19 -2.95 13.37
N LYS A 44 -19.88 -2.52 12.30
CA LYS A 44 -19.79 -3.15 10.97
C LYS A 44 -18.33 -3.12 10.51
N HIS A 45 -17.76 -4.29 10.22
CA HIS A 45 -16.43 -4.46 9.62
C HIS A 45 -16.31 -3.54 8.39
N ARG A 46 -15.56 -2.44 8.50
CA ARG A 46 -15.09 -1.72 7.32
C ARG A 46 -13.89 -2.48 6.81
N GLU A 47 -14.06 -3.15 5.69
CA GLU A 47 -12.97 -3.78 4.95
C GLU A 47 -11.97 -2.67 4.58
N ILE A 48 -10.76 -2.72 5.16
CA ILE A 48 -9.71 -1.75 4.85
C ILE A 48 -9.18 -2.09 3.46
N THR A 49 -9.45 -1.22 2.48
CA THR A 49 -8.96 -1.39 1.11
C THR A 49 -7.62 -0.68 0.95
N LEU A 50 -6.62 -1.39 0.41
CA LEU A 50 -5.30 -0.81 0.08
C LEU A 50 -5.31 -0.01 -1.22
N VAL A 51 -6.32 -0.17 -2.07
CA VAL A 51 -6.43 0.56 -3.34
C VAL A 51 -6.47 2.08 -3.10
N ASN A 52 -5.81 2.84 -3.97
CA ASN A 52 -5.68 4.30 -3.90
C ASN A 52 -5.03 4.80 -2.60
N ARG A 53 -4.06 4.03 -2.09
CA ARG A 53 -3.24 4.42 -0.93
C ARG A 53 -1.78 4.54 -1.33
N VAL A 54 -1.08 5.43 -0.64
CA VAL A 54 0.37 5.49 -0.64
C VAL A 54 0.91 4.51 0.39
N VAL A 55 1.91 3.72 0.02
CA VAL A 55 2.53 2.70 0.87
C VAL A 55 4.05 2.81 0.81
N GLN A 56 4.71 2.31 1.86
CA GLN A 56 6.12 1.92 1.84
C GLN A 56 6.18 0.39 1.77
N ILE A 57 7.13 -0.17 1.01
CA ILE A 57 7.21 -1.62 0.78
C ILE A 57 8.47 -2.17 1.43
N ASP A 58 8.35 -3.18 2.29
CA ASP A 58 9.51 -3.82 2.93
C ASP A 58 10.38 -4.54 1.90
N GLY A 59 11.65 -4.18 1.84
CA GLY A 59 12.65 -4.80 0.96
C GLY A 59 12.66 -4.27 -0.46
N GLU A 60 11.92 -3.20 -0.76
CA GLU A 60 12.09 -2.40 -1.97
C GLU A 60 12.69 -1.05 -1.57
N ASP A 61 13.87 -0.72 -2.09
CA ASP A 61 14.64 0.49 -1.75
C ASP A 61 14.87 1.44 -2.95
N ASP A 62 14.43 1.05 -4.15
CA ASP A 62 14.50 1.89 -5.35
C ASP A 62 13.67 3.18 -5.21
N TYR A 63 12.58 3.13 -4.42
CA TYR A 63 11.69 4.27 -4.17
C TYR A 63 11.22 4.30 -2.71
N ASP A 64 11.16 5.51 -2.15
CA ASP A 64 10.70 5.73 -0.78
C ASP A 64 9.21 5.37 -0.60
N TYR A 65 8.41 5.68 -1.61
CA TYR A 65 6.96 5.51 -1.58
C TYR A 65 6.41 4.96 -2.89
N TRP A 66 5.29 4.26 -2.76
CA TRP A 66 4.59 3.59 -3.84
C TRP A 66 3.09 3.89 -3.74
N TYR A 67 2.39 3.91 -4.86
CA TYR A 67 0.96 4.09 -4.93
C TYR A 67 0.28 2.78 -5.36
N VAL A 68 -0.76 2.37 -4.63
CA VAL A 68 -1.49 1.13 -4.92
C VAL A 68 -2.57 1.39 -5.97
N LEU A 69 -2.31 0.94 -7.20
CA LEU A 69 -3.23 1.00 -8.32
C LEU A 69 -4.35 -0.03 -8.19
N THR A 70 -3.99 -1.26 -7.84
CA THR A 70 -4.93 -2.38 -7.69
C THR A 70 -4.64 -3.17 -6.42
N PHE A 71 -5.69 -3.58 -5.72
CA PHE A 71 -5.61 -4.51 -4.59
C PHE A 71 -6.63 -5.62 -4.76
N LEU A 72 -6.17 -6.88 -4.68
CA LEU A 72 -7.00 -8.07 -4.71
C LEU A 72 -6.97 -8.73 -3.31
N PRO A 73 -8.03 -8.53 -2.48
CA PRO A 73 -8.04 -9.03 -1.10
C PRO A 73 -7.87 -10.54 -0.99
N ASP A 74 -8.50 -11.32 -1.88
CA ASP A 74 -8.43 -12.78 -1.85
C ASP A 74 -7.02 -13.33 -2.08
N LEU A 75 -6.23 -12.62 -2.89
CA LEU A 75 -4.85 -13.00 -3.23
C LEU A 75 -3.82 -12.33 -2.34
N GLN A 76 -4.23 -11.36 -1.51
CA GLN A 76 -3.34 -10.49 -0.75
C GLN A 76 -2.25 -9.90 -1.66
N TRP A 77 -2.68 -9.39 -2.82
CA TRP A 77 -1.82 -8.93 -3.89
C TRP A 77 -2.11 -7.48 -4.25
N CYS A 78 -1.05 -6.70 -4.42
CA CYS A 78 -1.08 -5.30 -4.81
C CYS A 78 -0.28 -5.10 -6.09
N HIS A 79 -0.87 -4.38 -7.04
CA HIS A 79 -0.16 -3.77 -8.16
C HIS A 79 0.13 -2.33 -7.81
N VAL A 80 1.40 -1.95 -7.83
CA VAL A 80 1.88 -0.66 -7.33
C VAL A 80 2.72 0.06 -8.36
N ALA A 81 2.63 1.38 -8.36
CA ALA A 81 3.48 2.27 -9.16
C ALA A 81 4.34 3.14 -8.25
N PRO A 82 5.60 3.42 -8.62
CA PRO A 82 6.50 4.19 -7.76
C PRO A 82 6.11 5.67 -7.74
N LEU A 83 6.42 6.32 -6.61
CA LEU A 83 6.34 7.77 -6.46
C LEU A 83 7.74 8.36 -6.43
N GLU A 84 7.92 9.48 -7.12
CA GLU A 84 9.16 10.26 -7.08
C GLU A 84 8.94 11.68 -6.53
N LYS A 85 9.99 12.22 -5.91
CA LYS A 85 9.99 13.58 -5.39
C LYS A 85 10.19 14.58 -6.53
N ARG A 86 9.15 15.34 -6.84
CA ARG A 86 9.17 16.42 -7.83
C ARG A 86 9.18 17.80 -7.17
N GLY A 87 10.16 18.08 -6.32
CA GLY A 87 10.33 19.37 -5.63
C GLY A 87 9.44 19.53 -4.40
N GLU A 88 9.09 20.77 -4.06
CA GLU A 88 8.30 21.11 -2.86
C GLU A 88 7.01 21.85 -3.22
N PHE A 89 6.01 21.74 -2.35
CA PHE A 89 4.77 22.51 -2.47
C PHE A 89 4.99 23.99 -2.12
N GLY A 90 4.39 24.88 -2.92
CA GLY A 90 4.41 26.32 -2.66
C GLY A 90 3.46 26.75 -1.53
N ALA A 91 3.45 28.06 -1.25
CA ALA A 91 2.62 28.66 -0.21
C ALA A 91 1.10 28.56 -0.45
N LYS A 92 0.67 28.22 -1.66
CA LYS A 92 -0.74 28.16 -2.03
C LYS A 92 -1.39 26.90 -1.42
N PRO A 93 -2.50 27.02 -0.67
CA PRO A 93 -3.22 25.86 -0.17
C PRO A 93 -3.85 25.04 -1.31
N SER A 94 -4.08 23.75 -1.05
CA SER A 94 -4.86 22.88 -1.94
C SER A 94 -6.30 23.41 -2.12
N PRO A 95 -7.04 22.92 -3.13
CA PRO A 95 -8.48 23.15 -3.24
C PRO A 95 -9.28 22.73 -1.99
N THR A 96 -8.74 21.80 -1.19
CA THR A 96 -9.31 21.35 0.10
C THR A 96 -8.91 22.20 1.30
N GLY A 97 -8.15 23.28 1.10
CA GLY A 97 -7.65 24.14 2.18
C GLY A 97 -6.46 23.56 2.96
N ARG A 98 -5.86 22.46 2.50
CA ARG A 98 -4.67 21.88 3.12
C ARG A 98 -3.45 22.70 2.76
N VAL A 99 -2.65 23.03 3.76
CA VAL A 99 -1.37 23.73 3.59
C VAL A 99 -0.26 22.68 3.68
N ALA A 100 0.61 22.67 2.68
CA ALA A 100 1.79 21.80 2.61
C ALA A 100 3.05 22.58 2.20
N ALA A 101 3.05 23.90 2.37
CA ALA A 101 4.15 24.75 1.93
C ALA A 101 5.49 24.27 2.51
N GLY A 102 6.48 24.03 1.64
CA GLY A 102 7.79 23.49 2.01
C GLY A 102 7.82 21.98 2.30
N CYS A 103 6.71 21.26 2.15
CA CYS A 103 6.70 19.81 2.15
C CYS A 103 7.07 19.27 0.77
N ASP A 104 7.68 18.08 0.76
CA ASP A 104 8.02 17.35 -0.45
C ASP A 104 6.76 17.01 -1.26
N ARG A 105 6.85 17.24 -2.57
CA ARG A 105 5.81 16.91 -3.54
C ARG A 105 6.14 15.58 -4.20
N TRP A 106 5.31 14.58 -3.96
CA TRP A 106 5.43 13.25 -4.54
C TRP A 106 4.45 13.08 -5.69
N MET A 107 4.91 12.51 -6.79
CA MET A 107 4.10 12.25 -7.98
C MET A 107 4.38 10.86 -8.51
N LEU A 108 3.42 10.25 -9.20
CA LEU A 108 3.64 9.01 -9.92
C LEU A 108 4.74 9.19 -10.97
N VAL A 109 5.64 8.21 -11.00
CA VAL A 109 6.55 8.02 -12.13
C VAL A 109 5.71 7.68 -13.35
N SER A 110 6.10 8.19 -14.53
CA SER A 110 5.32 7.96 -15.74
C SER A 110 5.36 6.49 -16.15
N GLU A 111 4.27 5.95 -16.72
CA GLU A 111 4.25 4.58 -17.24
C GLU A 111 5.34 4.33 -18.31
N GLU A 112 5.73 5.37 -19.05
CA GLU A 112 6.79 5.30 -20.07
C GLU A 112 8.18 5.04 -19.48
N GLU A 113 8.42 5.53 -18.26
CA GLU A 113 9.64 5.26 -17.50
C GLU A 113 9.61 3.86 -16.84
N GLY A 114 8.41 3.30 -16.68
CA GLY A 114 8.15 2.00 -16.08
C GLY A 114 8.35 2.00 -14.56
N GLY A 115 8.55 0.81 -14.00
CA GLY A 115 8.81 0.64 -12.57
C GLY A 115 7.63 0.13 -11.75
N GLU A 116 6.47 -0.13 -12.38
CA GLU A 116 5.37 -0.81 -11.72
C GLU A 116 5.76 -2.24 -11.34
N ILE A 117 5.34 -2.68 -10.16
CA ILE A 117 5.64 -4.02 -9.65
C ILE A 117 4.41 -4.64 -8.98
N ASP A 118 4.49 -5.96 -8.83
CA ASP A 118 3.51 -6.77 -8.14
C ASP A 118 4.06 -7.24 -6.80
N VAL A 119 3.36 -6.90 -5.72
CA VAL A 119 3.82 -7.21 -4.36
C VAL A 119 2.72 -7.85 -3.52
N GLY A 120 3.14 -8.64 -2.52
CA GLY A 120 2.23 -9.13 -1.51
C GLY A 120 1.81 -8.00 -0.56
N ALA A 121 0.51 -7.89 -0.28
CA ALA A 121 -0.07 -6.85 0.57
C ALA A 121 0.54 -6.79 1.97
N GLY A 122 1.00 -7.92 2.52
CA GLY A 122 1.67 -7.98 3.82
C GLY A 122 3.04 -7.28 3.88
N ARG A 123 3.61 -6.87 2.73
CA ARG A 123 4.83 -6.04 2.67
C ARG A 123 4.51 -4.54 2.63
N CYS A 124 3.24 -4.17 2.43
CA CYS A 124 2.81 -2.79 2.22
C CYS A 124 2.43 -2.12 3.54
N HIS A 125 3.12 -1.04 3.89
CA HIS A 125 2.82 -0.21 5.05
C HIS A 125 2.12 1.06 4.60
N VAL A 126 0.86 1.24 5.00
CA VAL A 126 0.08 2.42 4.61
C VAL A 126 0.69 3.69 5.19
N MET A 127 0.87 4.69 4.34
CA MET A 127 1.36 6.00 4.72
C MET A 127 0.20 6.98 4.90
N GLU A 128 0.35 7.91 5.84
CA GLU A 128 -0.51 9.09 5.93
C GLU A 128 -0.15 10.03 4.78
N ALA A 129 -0.98 10.02 3.75
CA ALA A 129 -0.78 10.80 2.54
C ALA A 129 -2.03 11.59 2.16
N TYR A 130 -1.82 12.80 1.66
CA TYR A 130 -2.89 13.70 1.23
C TYR A 130 -2.70 14.12 -0.22
N GLU A 131 -3.72 13.90 -1.03
CA GLU A 131 -3.79 14.43 -2.39
C GLU A 131 -4.00 15.96 -2.33
N MET A 132 -3.14 16.71 -3.01
CA MET A 132 -3.09 18.17 -2.93
C MET A 132 -3.79 18.87 -4.10
N LYS A 133 -4.07 18.17 -5.21
CA LYS A 133 -4.56 18.79 -6.45
C LYS A 133 -6.00 18.40 -6.84
N MET A 134 -6.58 17.36 -6.24
CA MET A 134 -7.92 16.86 -6.55
C MET A 134 -8.10 16.54 -8.06
N THR A 135 -7.08 15.97 -8.68
CA THR A 135 -7.08 15.61 -10.10
C THR A 135 -7.75 14.25 -10.30
N ARG A 136 -9.04 14.15 -9.96
CA ARG A 136 -9.84 12.92 -10.05
C ARG A 136 -9.88 12.24 -11.43
N ALA A 137 -9.42 12.90 -12.48
CA ALA A 137 -9.47 12.41 -13.85
C ALA A 137 -8.17 11.71 -14.30
N ASN A 138 -7.03 11.92 -13.61
CA ASN A 138 -5.74 11.35 -14.03
C ASN A 138 -4.77 11.29 -12.83
N ALA A 139 -4.41 10.07 -12.42
CA ALA A 139 -3.51 9.78 -11.30
C ALA A 139 -2.08 10.31 -11.53
N ASP A 140 -1.59 10.33 -12.77
CA ASP A 140 -0.25 10.85 -13.14
C ASP A 140 -0.08 12.35 -12.81
N LYS A 141 -1.20 13.06 -12.67
CA LYS A 141 -1.23 14.50 -12.35
C LYS A 141 -1.45 14.77 -10.87
N GLU A 142 -1.72 13.74 -10.09
CA GLU A 142 -1.90 13.86 -8.66
C GLU A 142 -0.58 14.20 -7.98
N GLU A 143 -0.69 15.01 -6.94
CA GLU A 143 0.45 15.46 -6.15
C GLU A 143 0.15 15.09 -4.71
N TRP A 144 1.04 14.31 -4.11
CA TRP A 144 0.87 13.74 -2.78
C TRP A 144 1.81 14.42 -1.79
N ASN A 145 1.26 14.81 -0.65
CA ASN A 145 2.03 15.15 0.54
C ASN A 145 2.02 13.93 1.48
N VAL A 146 3.16 13.26 1.63
CA VAL A 146 3.34 12.09 2.49
C VAL A 146 3.98 12.52 3.81
N ARG A 147 3.32 12.24 4.94
CA ARG A 147 3.75 12.72 6.26
C ARG A 147 4.46 11.68 7.12
N GLY A 148 4.21 10.39 6.87
CA GLY A 148 4.77 9.31 7.67
C GLY A 148 3.89 8.07 7.63
N ARG A 149 4.18 7.09 8.49
CA ARG A 149 3.36 5.88 8.61
C ARG A 149 2.00 6.25 9.19
N ALA A 150 0.93 5.73 8.58
CA ALA A 150 -0.40 5.90 9.13
C ALA A 150 -0.47 5.25 10.52
N SER A 151 -1.00 5.98 11.50
CA SER A 151 -1.24 5.42 12.83
C SER A 151 -2.43 4.46 12.79
N PRO A 152 -2.45 3.42 13.64
CA PRO A 152 -3.66 2.64 13.85
C PRO A 152 -4.67 3.55 14.57
N GLU A 153 -5.73 3.97 13.87
CA GLU A 153 -6.87 4.66 14.49
C GLU A 153 -7.75 3.67 15.27
#